data_AF-A0A0L6CWX0-F1
#
_entry.id   AF-A0A0L6CWX0-F1
#
_cell.length_a   1.000
_cell.length_b   1.000
_cell.length_c   1.000
_cell.angle_alpha   90.00
_cell.angle_beta   90.00
_cell.angle_gamma   90.00
#
_symmetry.space_group_name_H-M   'P 1'
#
loop_
_entity.id
_entity.type
_entity.pdbx_description
1 polymer ?
#
loop_
_entity_poly.entity_id
_entity_poly.type
_entity_poly.pdbx_seq_one_letter_code
_entity_poly.pdbx_strand_id
1 'polypeptide(L)'
;MMKRVALVLGLALTMTAGPGLATSVDGEATYDLLFRDGTLDPVSRDHTLVYQREVTNTLNPDAAARDSGEIGLRIEQAEDMEMVRLEFRRDGKHRGMGSFPASVGNPMIMVFYESVVRDMAETAGGSPFYIRNRVKDALVQPSEVVPGTAMVNGEEVATRTIRMRPFEGDPNVDRMMGFGALELSVTMSEAVPGWYLSLVAEAPAPDGAGLMYRSSLQFDAEEVLQ
;
A
#
# COMPACT_ATOMS: atom_id res chain seq x y z
N MET A 1 28.51 54.87 31.34
CA MET A 1 29.23 53.68 30.84
C MET A 1 28.58 52.45 31.47
N MET A 2 28.41 51.36 30.70
CA MET A 2 27.86 50.03 31.07
C MET A 2 26.33 49.87 31.04
N LYS A 3 25.81 49.58 29.83
CA LYS A 3 24.51 48.96 29.57
C LYS A 3 24.57 47.49 29.97
N ARG A 4 23.62 47.02 30.78
CA ARG A 4 23.41 45.60 31.11
C ARG A 4 22.62 44.96 29.97
N VAL A 5 23.24 44.01 29.27
CA VAL A 5 22.57 43.15 28.28
C VAL A 5 21.97 41.97 29.05
N ALA A 6 20.65 41.86 29.03
CA ALA A 6 19.91 40.71 29.55
C ALA A 6 19.82 39.64 28.46
N LEU A 7 20.41 38.48 28.74
CA LEU A 7 20.33 37.27 27.92
C LEU A 7 18.99 36.59 28.23
N VAL A 8 18.05 36.58 27.28
CA VAL A 8 16.82 35.79 27.36
C VAL A 8 17.10 34.43 26.73
N LEU A 9 17.07 33.39 27.55
CA LEU A 9 17.21 32.00 27.15
C LEU A 9 15.84 31.53 26.63
N GLY A 10 15.70 31.38 25.31
CA GLY A 10 14.52 30.79 24.68
C GLY A 10 14.52 29.28 24.86
N LEU A 11 13.56 28.76 25.64
CA LEU A 11 13.31 27.33 25.76
C LEU A 11 12.49 26.88 24.54
N ALA A 12 13.17 26.35 23.53
CA ALA A 12 12.53 25.67 22.41
C ALA A 12 12.01 24.31 22.89
N LEU A 13 10.69 24.18 23.00
CA LEU A 13 10.02 22.93 23.34
C LEU A 13 9.89 22.11 22.05
N THR A 14 10.84 21.20 21.81
CA THR A 14 10.73 20.21 20.72
C THR A 14 9.73 19.14 21.14
N MET A 15 8.51 19.18 20.60
CA MET A 15 7.57 18.06 20.69
C MET A 15 8.13 16.91 19.87
N THR A 16 8.63 15.90 20.57
CA THR A 16 8.98 14.61 19.97
C THR A 16 7.69 13.81 19.85
N ALA A 17 7.22 13.58 18.63
CA ALA A 17 6.17 12.61 18.37
C ALA A 17 6.70 11.23 18.80
N GLY A 18 6.15 10.70 19.90
CA GLY A 18 6.52 9.38 20.38
C GLY A 18 6.01 8.29 19.42
N PRO A 19 6.75 7.18 19.25
CA PRO A 19 6.25 6.05 18.47
C PRO A 19 4.95 5.54 19.11
N GLY A 20 3.89 5.51 18.30
CA GLY A 20 2.61 4.97 18.74
C GLY A 20 2.74 3.50 19.13
N LEU A 21 2.18 3.13 20.28
CA LEU A 21 2.19 1.73 20.72
C LEU A 21 1.36 0.90 19.74
N ALA A 22 1.98 -0.14 19.22
CA ALA A 22 1.30 -1.06 18.34
C ALA A 22 0.37 -1.98 19.13
N THR A 23 -0.77 -2.31 18.54
CA THR A 23 -1.77 -3.19 19.15
C THR A 23 -2.04 -4.37 18.24
N SER A 24 -2.00 -5.58 18.78
CA SER A 24 -2.49 -6.77 18.08
C SER A 24 -4.00 -6.71 17.99
N VAL A 25 -4.54 -6.79 16.77
CA VAL A 25 -5.98 -6.90 16.52
C VAL A 25 -6.26 -8.33 16.04
N ASP A 26 -7.43 -8.88 16.36
CA ASP A 26 -7.81 -10.20 15.86
C ASP A 26 -7.94 -10.22 14.33
N GLY A 27 -7.99 -11.43 13.76
CA GLY A 27 -7.95 -11.61 12.31
C GLY A 27 -9.17 -11.06 11.57
N GLU A 28 -10.37 -11.17 12.16
CA GLU A 28 -11.60 -10.67 11.56
C GLU A 28 -11.62 -9.14 11.52
N ALA A 29 -11.27 -8.49 12.64
CA ALA A 29 -11.18 -7.03 12.70
C ALA A 29 -10.02 -6.48 11.84
N THR A 30 -8.93 -7.24 11.66
CA THR A 30 -7.86 -6.88 10.70
C THR A 30 -8.39 -6.92 9.27
N TYR A 31 -9.10 -7.99 8.90
CA TYR A 31 -9.70 -8.15 7.58
C TYR A 31 -10.72 -7.05 7.30
N ASP A 32 -11.63 -6.77 8.23
CA ASP A 32 -12.64 -5.72 8.11
C ASP A 32 -12.00 -4.33 7.96
N LEU A 33 -10.86 -4.09 8.60
CA LEU A 33 -10.14 -2.84 8.47
C LEU A 33 -9.46 -2.71 7.09
N LEU A 34 -8.92 -3.81 6.56
CA LEU A 34 -8.29 -3.87 5.24
C LEU A 34 -9.30 -3.85 4.09
N PHE A 35 -10.50 -4.39 4.26
CA PHE A 35 -11.51 -4.52 3.19
C PHE A 35 -12.77 -3.72 3.50
N ARG A 36 -12.61 -2.57 4.14
CA ARG A 36 -13.75 -1.78 4.61
C ARG A 36 -14.61 -1.29 3.44
N ASP A 37 -15.91 -1.50 3.55
CA ASP A 37 -16.90 -0.96 2.62
C ASP A 37 -17.09 0.56 2.80
N GLY A 38 -17.61 1.22 1.76
CA GLY A 38 -17.93 2.65 1.79
C GLY A 38 -16.72 3.59 1.75
N THR A 39 -15.49 3.08 1.62
CA THR A 39 -14.26 3.90 1.51
C THR A 39 -14.26 4.81 0.28
N LEU A 40 -15.06 4.46 -0.73
CA LEU A 40 -15.19 5.20 -1.98
C LEU A 40 -16.41 6.15 -2.00
N ASP A 41 -17.32 6.07 -1.02
CA ASP A 41 -18.51 6.93 -0.97
C ASP A 41 -18.17 8.43 -1.02
N PRO A 42 -17.11 8.92 -0.33
CA PRO A 42 -16.74 10.34 -0.35
C PRO A 42 -16.07 10.79 -1.65
N VAL A 43 -15.69 9.87 -2.54
CA VAL A 43 -14.93 10.19 -3.75
C VAL A 43 -15.86 10.79 -4.81
N SER A 44 -15.47 11.94 -5.37
CA SER A 44 -16.22 12.57 -6.45
C SER A 44 -16.20 11.70 -7.71
N ARG A 45 -17.35 11.57 -8.38
CA ARG A 45 -17.48 10.79 -9.63
C ARG A 45 -16.86 11.53 -10.82
N ASP A 46 -16.60 12.82 -10.66
CA ASP A 46 -15.85 13.64 -11.60
C ASP A 46 -14.33 13.57 -11.35
N HIS A 47 -13.86 12.76 -10.40
CA HIS A 47 -12.45 12.61 -10.07
C HIS A 47 -11.90 11.22 -10.44
N THR A 48 -10.61 11.16 -10.68
CA THR A 48 -9.81 9.93 -10.70
C THR A 48 -8.86 9.95 -9.50
N LEU A 49 -8.87 8.89 -8.70
CA LEU A 49 -7.81 8.68 -7.71
C LEU A 49 -6.60 8.10 -8.43
N VAL A 50 -5.44 8.74 -8.25
CA VAL A 50 -4.18 8.32 -8.88
C VAL A 50 -3.27 7.68 -7.84
N TYR A 51 -2.79 6.49 -8.17
CA TYR A 51 -1.79 5.77 -7.39
C TYR A 51 -0.53 5.58 -8.20
N GLN A 52 0.61 6.00 -7.65
CA GLN A 52 1.91 5.74 -8.24
C GLN A 52 2.39 4.34 -7.86
N ARG A 53 2.63 3.48 -8.86
CA ARG A 53 3.22 2.17 -8.69
C ARG A 53 4.70 2.17 -9.05
N GLU A 54 5.55 1.82 -8.09
CA GLU A 54 6.98 1.62 -8.31
C GLU A 54 7.39 0.21 -7.92
N VAL A 55 8.12 -0.46 -8.81
CA VAL A 55 8.68 -1.79 -8.56
C VAL A 55 10.18 -1.77 -8.79
N THR A 56 10.89 -2.34 -7.84
CA THR A 56 12.29 -2.72 -8.00
C THR A 56 12.42 -4.23 -7.80
N ASN A 57 13.08 -4.92 -8.72
CA ASN A 57 13.33 -6.34 -8.63
C ASN A 57 14.71 -6.63 -9.23
N THR A 58 15.69 -6.98 -8.39
CA THR A 58 17.07 -7.20 -8.84
C THR A 58 17.23 -8.49 -9.66
N LEU A 59 16.32 -9.45 -9.48
CA LEU A 59 16.32 -10.72 -10.21
C LEU A 59 15.55 -10.63 -11.54
N ASN A 60 14.64 -9.66 -11.68
CA ASN A 60 13.85 -9.43 -12.90
C ASN A 60 13.60 -7.93 -13.15
N PRO A 61 14.66 -7.16 -13.50
CA PRO A 61 14.58 -5.70 -13.62
C PRO A 61 13.69 -5.24 -14.79
N ASP A 62 13.64 -6.01 -15.89
CA ASP A 62 12.82 -5.66 -17.05
C ASP A 62 11.32 -5.74 -16.73
N ALA A 63 10.90 -6.76 -15.97
CA ALA A 63 9.52 -6.86 -15.49
C ALA A 63 9.19 -5.72 -14.51
N ALA A 64 10.08 -5.42 -13.57
CA ALA A 64 9.90 -4.32 -12.62
C ALA A 64 9.73 -2.97 -13.34
N ALA A 65 10.56 -2.68 -14.33
CA ALA A 65 10.46 -1.45 -15.12
C ALA A 65 9.18 -1.39 -15.96
N ARG A 66 8.74 -2.53 -16.52
CA ARG A 66 7.50 -2.65 -17.29
C ARG A 66 6.26 -2.41 -16.43
N ASP A 67 6.27 -2.91 -15.21
CA ASP A 67 5.09 -2.92 -14.36
C ASP A 67 5.00 -1.66 -13.47
N SER A 68 6.04 -0.82 -13.43
CA SER A 68 6.01 0.51 -12.80
C SER A 68 5.28 1.54 -13.68
N GLY A 69 4.44 2.38 -13.08
CA GLY A 69 3.59 3.36 -13.75
C GLY A 69 2.48 3.86 -12.82
N GLU A 70 1.49 4.57 -13.36
CA GLU A 70 0.35 5.07 -12.60
C GLU A 70 -0.84 4.11 -12.71
N ILE A 71 -1.66 4.06 -11.67
CA ILE A 71 -2.96 3.40 -11.70
C ILE A 71 -4.03 4.44 -11.38
N GLY A 72 -4.89 4.72 -12.36
CA GLY A 72 -6.07 5.55 -12.20
C GLY A 72 -7.28 4.70 -11.78
N LEU A 73 -7.97 5.14 -10.74
CA LEU A 73 -9.23 4.58 -10.27
C LEU A 73 -10.35 5.59 -10.51
N ARG A 74 -11.36 5.21 -11.29
CA ARG A 74 -12.54 6.03 -11.56
C ARG A 74 -13.82 5.31 -11.18
N ILE A 75 -14.76 6.03 -10.60
CA ILE A 75 -16.12 5.52 -10.32
C ILE A 75 -17.02 5.94 -11.48
N GLU A 76 -17.68 4.96 -12.11
CA GLU A 76 -18.59 5.15 -13.24
C GLU A 76 -19.92 4.46 -12.93
N GLN A 77 -21.04 5.08 -13.33
CA GLN A 77 -22.34 4.42 -13.29
C GLN A 77 -22.43 3.40 -14.42
N ALA A 78 -22.73 2.13 -14.09
CA ALA A 78 -22.99 1.09 -15.08
C ALA A 78 -24.31 0.39 -14.78
N GLU A 79 -25.27 0.50 -15.70
CA GLU A 79 -26.63 -0.03 -15.53
C GLU A 79 -27.25 0.43 -14.19
N ASP A 80 -27.41 -0.47 -13.23
CA ASP A 80 -28.05 -0.25 -11.93
C ASP A 80 -27.06 -0.15 -10.76
N MET A 81 -25.75 -0.16 -11.00
CA MET A 81 -24.74 -0.08 -9.94
C MET A 81 -23.52 0.77 -10.29
N GLU A 82 -22.85 1.30 -9.26
CA GLU A 82 -21.57 1.99 -9.42
C GLU A 82 -20.43 0.96 -9.58
N MET A 83 -19.59 1.21 -10.58
CA MET A 83 -18.44 0.39 -10.91
C MET A 83 -17.16 1.22 -10.82
N VAL A 84 -16.13 0.63 -10.22
CA VAL A 84 -14.77 1.13 -10.22
C VAL A 84 -14.06 0.60 -11.44
N ARG A 85 -13.66 1.48 -12.36
CA ARG A 85 -12.78 1.17 -13.50
C ARG A 85 -11.34 1.50 -13.14
N LEU A 86 -10.44 0.54 -13.37
CA LEU A 86 -9.01 0.72 -13.17
C LEU A 86 -8.27 0.80 -14.50
N GLU A 87 -7.30 1.71 -14.57
CA GLU A 87 -6.47 1.93 -15.76
C GLU A 87 -5.00 2.06 -15.35
N PHE A 88 -4.14 1.26 -15.95
CA PHE A 88 -2.68 1.42 -15.85
C PHE A 88 -2.20 2.42 -16.90
N ARG A 89 -1.41 3.41 -16.51
CA ARG A 89 -0.86 4.46 -17.37
C ARG A 89 0.66 4.47 -17.31
N ARG A 90 1.32 4.48 -18.47
CA ARG A 90 2.78 4.51 -18.60
C ARG A 90 3.18 5.04 -19.97
N ASP A 91 4.12 5.97 -20.01
CA ASP A 91 4.66 6.56 -21.26
C ASP A 91 3.56 7.04 -22.24
N GLY A 92 2.50 7.65 -21.72
CA GLY A 92 1.34 8.11 -22.50
C GLY A 92 0.46 6.99 -23.08
N LYS A 93 0.69 5.73 -22.69
CA LYS A 93 -0.14 4.58 -23.04
C LYS A 93 -0.99 4.17 -21.85
N HIS A 94 -2.23 3.76 -22.13
CA HIS A 94 -3.18 3.35 -21.10
C HIS A 94 -3.71 1.94 -21.39
N ARG A 95 -3.92 1.16 -20.33
CA ARG A 95 -4.48 -0.20 -20.39
C ARG A 95 -5.48 -0.40 -19.26
N GLY A 96 -6.70 -0.83 -19.59
CA GLY A 96 -7.68 -1.25 -18.59
C GLY A 96 -7.17 -2.44 -17.76
N MET A 97 -7.36 -2.37 -16.44
CA MET A 97 -6.99 -3.43 -15.49
C MET A 97 -8.19 -4.24 -14.99
N GLY A 98 -9.41 -3.77 -15.27
CA GLY A 98 -10.65 -4.43 -14.88
C GLY A 98 -11.68 -3.43 -14.34
N SER A 99 -12.86 -3.95 -14.03
CA SER A 99 -13.93 -3.22 -13.38
C SER A 99 -14.46 -4.01 -12.18
N PHE A 100 -14.74 -3.31 -11.07
CA PHE A 100 -15.16 -3.89 -9.80
C PHE A 100 -16.38 -3.16 -9.25
N PRO A 101 -17.31 -3.80 -8.55
CA PRO A 101 -18.38 -3.09 -7.85
C PRO A 101 -17.81 -2.08 -6.84
N ALA A 102 -18.28 -0.83 -6.87
CA ALA A 102 -17.83 0.20 -5.91
C ALA A 102 -18.29 -0.09 -4.47
N SER A 103 -19.34 -0.92 -4.30
CA SER A 103 -19.91 -1.29 -3.01
C SER A 103 -19.04 -2.19 -2.15
N VAL A 104 -17.99 -2.81 -2.72
CA VAL A 104 -17.09 -3.77 -2.04
C VAL A 104 -15.83 -3.08 -1.48
N GLY A 105 -15.81 -1.74 -1.52
CA GLY A 105 -14.67 -0.94 -1.09
C GLY A 105 -13.64 -0.69 -2.19
N ASN A 106 -12.47 -0.19 -1.80
CA ASN A 106 -11.43 0.21 -2.75
C ASN A 106 -10.63 -1.01 -3.28
N PRO A 107 -10.69 -1.34 -4.61
CA PRO A 107 -10.05 -2.53 -5.17
C PRO A 107 -8.52 -2.46 -5.26
N MET A 108 -7.89 -1.32 -4.93
CA MET A 108 -6.43 -1.17 -5.01
C MET A 108 -5.68 -2.19 -4.15
N ILE A 109 -6.25 -2.62 -3.02
CA ILE A 109 -5.68 -3.68 -2.19
C ILE A 109 -5.62 -5.03 -2.91
N MET A 110 -6.65 -5.37 -3.68
CA MET A 110 -6.70 -6.60 -4.46
C MET A 110 -5.74 -6.55 -5.64
N VAL A 111 -5.66 -5.40 -6.32
CA VAL A 111 -4.67 -5.18 -7.38
C VAL A 111 -3.26 -5.33 -6.84
N PHE A 112 -2.97 -4.74 -5.69
CA PHE A 112 -1.68 -4.85 -5.02
C PHE A 112 -1.30 -6.31 -4.75
N TYR A 113 -2.16 -7.07 -4.08
CA TYR A 113 -1.86 -8.47 -3.74
C TYR A 113 -1.69 -9.35 -4.98
N GLU A 114 -2.55 -9.23 -5.99
CA GLU A 114 -2.43 -10.00 -7.23
C GLU A 114 -1.19 -9.61 -8.04
N SER A 115 -0.79 -8.33 -8.00
CA SER A 115 0.49 -7.88 -8.55
C SER A 115 1.67 -8.53 -7.85
N VAL A 116 1.70 -8.54 -6.51
CA VAL A 116 2.81 -9.17 -5.75
C VAL A 116 2.88 -10.67 -6.00
N VAL A 117 1.72 -11.36 -6.06
CA VAL A 117 1.66 -12.79 -6.40
C VAL A 117 2.27 -13.06 -7.77
N ARG A 118 1.94 -12.22 -8.76
CA ARG A 118 2.48 -12.33 -10.12
C ARG A 118 3.97 -12.04 -10.15
N ASP A 119 4.41 -10.94 -9.54
CA ASP A 119 5.82 -10.54 -9.50
C ASP A 119 6.69 -11.65 -8.89
N MET A 120 6.23 -12.23 -7.78
CA MET A 120 6.89 -13.37 -7.13
C MET A 120 6.91 -14.60 -8.03
N ALA A 121 5.79 -14.96 -8.65
CA ALA A 121 5.72 -16.13 -9.54
C ALA A 121 6.59 -15.98 -10.79
N GLU A 122 6.64 -14.79 -11.39
CA GLU A 122 7.52 -14.48 -12.53
C GLU A 122 9.00 -14.51 -12.14
N THR A 123 9.33 -14.22 -10.88
CA THR A 123 10.72 -14.11 -10.41
C THR A 123 11.28 -15.40 -9.81
N ALA A 124 10.59 -15.96 -8.82
CA ALA A 124 11.01 -17.16 -8.10
C ALA A 124 10.39 -18.44 -8.67
N GLY A 125 9.43 -18.33 -9.59
CA GLY A 125 8.64 -19.45 -10.06
C GLY A 125 7.60 -19.89 -9.03
N GLY A 126 7.25 -21.17 -9.06
CA GLY A 126 6.23 -21.74 -8.18
C GLY A 126 4.80 -21.52 -8.69
N SER A 127 3.83 -21.99 -7.90
CA SER A 127 2.42 -21.93 -8.27
C SER A 127 1.81 -20.59 -7.81
N PRO A 128 1.28 -19.74 -8.72
CA PRO A 128 0.55 -18.54 -8.33
C PRO A 128 -0.62 -18.85 -7.38
N PHE A 129 -1.25 -20.03 -7.53
CA PHE A 129 -2.32 -20.46 -6.65
C PHE A 129 -1.82 -20.70 -5.22
N TYR A 130 -0.65 -21.31 -5.06
CA TYR A 130 -0.03 -21.52 -3.74
C TYR A 130 0.31 -20.19 -3.07
N ILE A 131 0.99 -19.31 -3.80
CA ILE A 131 1.38 -17.97 -3.32
C ILE A 131 0.15 -17.18 -2.91
N ARG A 132 -0.89 -17.16 -3.74
CA ARG A 132 -2.17 -16.51 -3.45
C ARG A 132 -2.82 -17.06 -2.18
N ASN A 133 -2.81 -18.37 -1.97
CA ASN A 133 -3.40 -18.96 -0.76
C ASN A 133 -2.65 -18.53 0.49
N ARG A 134 -1.31 -18.50 0.46
CA ARG A 134 -0.51 -18.00 1.60
C ARG A 134 -0.80 -16.53 1.91
N VAL A 135 -0.94 -15.69 0.89
CA VAL A 135 -1.34 -14.28 1.09
C VAL A 135 -2.74 -14.20 1.69
N LYS A 136 -3.70 -14.99 1.20
CA LYS A 136 -5.07 -15.04 1.75
C LYS A 136 -5.10 -15.50 3.20
N ASP A 137 -4.34 -16.53 3.54
CA ASP A 137 -4.27 -17.05 4.90
C ASP A 137 -3.73 -16.00 5.86
N ALA A 138 -2.76 -15.18 5.42
CA ALA A 138 -2.18 -14.10 6.21
C ALA A 138 -3.17 -12.94 6.46
N LEU A 139 -4.07 -12.66 5.52
CA LEU A 139 -5.06 -11.57 5.65
C LEU A 139 -6.07 -11.79 6.78
N VAL A 140 -6.28 -13.04 7.18
CA VAL A 140 -7.22 -13.43 8.24
C VAL A 140 -6.49 -13.79 9.55
N GLN A 141 -5.16 -13.64 9.61
CA GLN A 141 -4.42 -13.80 10.86
C GLN A 141 -4.44 -12.50 11.67
N PRO A 142 -4.36 -12.60 13.02
CA PRO A 142 -4.11 -11.44 13.86
C PRO A 142 -2.88 -10.69 13.37
N SER A 143 -3.02 -9.38 13.17
CA SER A 143 -1.92 -8.53 12.72
C SER A 143 -1.71 -7.37 13.67
N GLU A 144 -0.48 -6.89 13.69
CA GLU A 144 -0.10 -5.70 14.43
C GLU A 144 -0.60 -4.46 13.67
N VAL A 145 -1.44 -3.66 14.35
CA VAL A 145 -1.84 -2.34 13.86
C VAL A 145 -0.96 -1.30 14.53
N VAL A 146 -0.16 -0.62 13.71
CA VAL A 146 0.78 0.41 14.16
C VAL A 146 0.17 1.79 13.86
N PRO A 147 -0.19 2.60 14.86
CA PRO A 147 -0.62 3.97 14.63
C PRO A 147 0.58 4.86 14.27
N GLY A 148 0.34 5.85 13.41
CA GLY A 148 1.35 6.81 12.99
C GLY A 148 0.75 8.12 12.49
N THR A 149 1.59 8.95 11.89
CA THR A 149 1.18 10.14 11.14
C THR A 149 1.87 10.18 9.78
N ALA A 150 1.28 10.88 8.83
CA ALA A 150 1.87 11.17 7.52
C ALA A 150 1.49 12.58 7.07
N MET A 151 2.31 13.17 6.19
CA MET A 151 1.97 14.43 5.52
C MET A 151 1.25 14.11 4.21
N VAL A 152 0.01 14.60 4.05
CA VAL A 152 -0.77 14.47 2.82
C VAL A 152 -1.25 15.87 2.44
N ASN A 153 -0.95 16.32 1.22
CA ASN A 153 -1.33 17.67 0.74
C ASN A 153 -0.93 18.83 1.68
N GLY A 154 0.17 18.67 2.42
CA GLY A 154 0.66 19.67 3.38
C GLY A 154 0.00 19.63 4.77
N GLU A 155 -0.91 18.68 5.01
CA GLU A 155 -1.55 18.47 6.31
C GLU A 155 -1.04 17.18 6.96
N GLU A 156 -0.88 17.21 8.29
CA GLU A 156 -0.57 16.00 9.05
C GLU A 156 -1.86 15.21 9.28
N VAL A 157 -1.88 13.95 8.85
CA VAL A 157 -3.02 13.04 9.00
C VAL A 157 -2.63 11.84 9.85
N ALA A 158 -3.58 11.35 10.65
CA ALA A 158 -3.40 10.11 11.41
C ALA A 158 -3.40 8.91 10.46
N THR A 159 -2.51 7.95 10.69
CA THR A 159 -2.40 6.73 9.89
C THR A 159 -2.46 5.48 10.75
N ARG A 160 -2.85 4.37 10.12
CA ARG A 160 -2.76 3.02 10.66
C ARG A 160 -2.05 2.13 9.65
N THR A 161 -0.98 1.46 10.07
CA THR A 161 -0.24 0.51 9.25
C THR A 161 -0.47 -0.91 9.75
N ILE A 162 -0.91 -1.79 8.86
CA ILE A 162 -1.00 -3.24 9.10
C ILE A 162 0.17 -3.92 8.39
N ARG A 163 0.84 -4.84 9.07
CA ARG A 163 1.95 -5.64 8.50
C ARG A 163 1.62 -7.12 8.55
N MET A 164 1.94 -7.83 7.47
CA MET A 164 1.69 -9.26 7.30
C MET A 164 2.91 -9.95 6.69
N ARG A 165 3.17 -11.20 7.09
CA ARG A 165 4.27 -12.03 6.58
C ARG A 165 3.71 -13.36 6.06
N PRO A 166 3.29 -13.42 4.78
CA PRO A 166 2.56 -14.57 4.24
C PRO A 166 3.28 -15.92 4.32
N PHE A 167 4.61 -15.90 4.38
CA PHE A 167 5.45 -17.08 4.35
C PHE A 167 6.16 -17.36 5.67
N GLU A 168 5.78 -16.66 6.74
CA GLU A 168 6.33 -16.94 8.08
C GLU A 168 6.04 -18.40 8.47
N GLY A 169 7.11 -19.16 8.73
CA GLY A 169 7.03 -20.59 9.04
C GLY A 169 6.71 -21.51 7.85
N ASP A 170 6.75 -21.02 6.61
CA ASP A 170 6.50 -21.85 5.42
C ASP A 170 7.65 -22.87 5.20
N PRO A 171 7.36 -24.17 5.02
CA PRO A 171 8.41 -25.17 4.75
C PRO A 171 9.14 -24.98 3.42
N ASN A 172 8.64 -24.12 2.53
CA ASN A 172 9.21 -23.86 1.21
C ASN A 172 10.05 -22.57 1.13
N VAL A 173 10.31 -21.87 2.25
CA VAL A 173 11.02 -20.57 2.24
C VAL A 173 12.34 -20.58 1.46
N ASP A 174 13.13 -21.65 1.56
CA ASP A 174 14.43 -21.78 0.89
C ASP A 174 14.32 -21.78 -0.65
N ARG A 175 13.12 -22.08 -1.17
CA ARG A 175 12.85 -22.14 -2.62
C ARG A 175 12.31 -20.83 -3.18
N MET A 176 12.12 -19.81 -2.33
CA MET A 176 11.43 -18.57 -2.68
C MET A 176 12.38 -17.42 -3.05
N MET A 177 13.68 -17.65 -3.20
CA MET A 177 14.64 -16.65 -3.70
C MET A 177 14.61 -15.31 -2.93
N GLY A 178 14.42 -15.35 -1.62
CA GLY A 178 14.28 -14.18 -0.75
C GLY A 178 12.83 -13.84 -0.38
N PHE A 179 11.84 -14.18 -1.23
CA PHE A 179 10.42 -13.96 -0.95
C PHE A 179 9.88 -14.77 0.24
N GLY A 180 10.64 -15.74 0.78
CA GLY A 180 10.29 -16.41 2.03
C GLY A 180 10.21 -15.45 3.23
N ALA A 181 10.87 -14.29 3.14
CA ALA A 181 10.81 -13.21 4.11
C ALA A 181 9.97 -12.01 3.61
N LEU A 182 9.04 -12.24 2.67
CA LEU A 182 8.15 -11.21 2.15
C LEU A 182 7.33 -10.57 3.28
N GLU A 183 7.41 -9.26 3.39
CA GLU A 183 6.54 -8.45 4.23
C GLU A 183 5.59 -7.62 3.37
N LEU A 184 4.30 -7.65 3.69
CA LEU A 184 3.27 -6.79 3.12
C LEU A 184 2.88 -5.75 4.17
N SER A 185 2.81 -4.49 3.78
CA SER A 185 2.40 -3.38 4.62
C SER A 185 1.29 -2.57 3.94
N VAL A 186 0.21 -2.30 4.66
CA VAL A 186 -0.89 -1.44 4.18
C VAL A 186 -1.05 -0.30 5.16
N THR A 187 -0.81 0.94 4.69
CA THR A 187 -1.00 2.16 5.47
C THR A 187 -2.25 2.88 5.02
N MET A 188 -3.15 3.16 5.95
CA MET A 188 -4.45 3.76 5.69
C MET A 188 -4.66 5.02 6.52
N SER A 189 -5.48 5.92 6.00
CA SER A 189 -5.98 7.10 6.71
C SER A 189 -7.38 7.44 6.21
N GLU A 190 -8.31 7.74 7.12
CA GLU A 190 -9.66 8.20 6.74
C GLU A 190 -9.64 9.57 6.04
N ALA A 191 -8.54 10.31 6.16
CA ALA A 191 -8.31 11.59 5.49
C ALA A 191 -7.80 11.44 4.04
N VAL A 192 -7.46 10.23 3.61
CA VAL A 192 -7.07 9.94 2.23
C VAL A 192 -8.31 9.46 1.45
N PRO A 193 -8.63 10.03 0.28
CA PRO A 193 -9.71 9.53 -0.56
C PRO A 193 -9.52 8.05 -0.92
N GLY A 194 -10.52 7.21 -0.65
CA GLY A 194 -10.37 5.76 -0.81
C GLY A 194 -9.47 5.08 0.23
N TRP A 195 -9.07 5.79 1.29
CA TRP A 195 -8.39 5.37 2.51
C TRP A 195 -6.95 4.85 2.39
N TYR A 196 -6.55 4.22 1.28
CA TYR A 196 -5.18 3.71 1.15
C TYR A 196 -4.20 4.83 0.86
N LEU A 197 -3.32 5.10 1.82
CA LEU A 197 -2.17 5.98 1.61
C LEU A 197 -1.05 5.22 0.88
N SER A 198 -0.72 4.02 1.34
CA SER A 198 0.31 3.20 0.70
C SER A 198 0.12 1.71 0.91
N LEU A 199 0.49 0.92 -0.10
CA LEU A 199 0.60 -0.54 -0.03
C LEU A 199 1.99 -0.94 -0.50
N VAL A 200 2.73 -1.66 0.34
CA VAL A 200 4.16 -1.93 0.12
C VAL A 200 4.44 -3.41 0.34
N ALA A 201 5.14 -4.03 -0.60
CA ALA A 201 5.68 -5.38 -0.49
C ALA A 201 7.19 -5.33 -0.58
N GLU A 202 7.89 -5.97 0.35
CA GLU A 202 9.35 -5.97 0.43
C GLU A 202 9.88 -7.38 0.66
N ALA A 203 10.91 -7.77 -0.09
CA ALA A 203 11.68 -8.98 0.20
C ALA A 203 13.18 -8.68 0.19
N PRO A 204 13.93 -9.14 1.20
CA PRO A 204 15.37 -8.94 1.27
C PRO A 204 16.09 -9.76 0.19
N ALA A 205 17.28 -9.30 -0.19
CA ALA A 205 18.19 -10.11 -0.98
C ALA A 205 18.61 -11.37 -0.21
N PRO A 206 18.82 -12.52 -0.89
CA PRO A 206 19.23 -13.76 -0.22
C PRO A 206 20.56 -13.66 0.57
N ASP A 207 21.43 -12.73 0.17
CA ASP A 207 22.70 -12.44 0.84
C ASP A 207 22.58 -11.38 1.95
N GLY A 208 21.38 -10.83 2.17
CA GLY A 208 21.10 -9.79 3.15
C GLY A 208 21.57 -8.38 2.75
N ALA A 209 22.06 -8.17 1.53
CA ALA A 209 22.64 -6.89 1.08
C ALA A 209 21.60 -5.83 0.68
N GLY A 210 20.45 -5.79 1.36
CA GLY A 210 19.34 -4.86 1.10
C GLY A 210 18.09 -5.55 0.56
N LEU A 211 17.29 -4.82 -0.20
CA LEU A 211 16.07 -5.34 -0.82
C LEU A 211 16.37 -5.91 -2.22
N MET A 212 15.93 -7.15 -2.46
CA MET A 212 15.89 -7.73 -3.80
C MET A 212 14.59 -7.37 -4.50
N TYR A 213 13.49 -7.26 -3.75
CA TYR A 213 12.18 -6.87 -4.26
C TYR A 213 11.57 -5.76 -3.42
N ARG A 214 11.00 -4.77 -4.09
CA ARG A 214 10.07 -3.78 -3.53
C ARG A 214 8.98 -3.52 -4.55
N SER A 215 7.73 -3.54 -4.14
CA SER A 215 6.60 -3.04 -4.93
C SER A 215 5.79 -2.11 -4.04
N SER A 216 5.68 -0.85 -4.42
CA SER A 216 4.90 0.15 -3.69
C SER A 216 3.81 0.73 -4.58
N LEU A 217 2.60 0.81 -4.03
CA LEU A 217 1.50 1.61 -4.54
C LEU A 217 1.26 2.75 -3.55
N GLN A 218 1.47 3.98 -3.99
CA GLN A 218 1.36 5.19 -3.18
C GLN A 218 0.22 6.04 -3.72
N PHE A 219 -0.71 6.48 -2.88
CA PHE A 219 -1.67 7.51 -3.28
C PHE A 219 -0.91 8.79 -3.62
N ASP A 220 -1.20 9.34 -4.79
CA ASP A 220 -0.52 10.52 -5.34
C ASP A 220 -1.46 11.73 -5.34
N ALA A 221 -2.60 11.64 -6.02
CA ALA A 221 -3.50 12.78 -6.21
C ALA A 221 -4.95 12.39 -6.54
N GLU A 222 -5.83 13.39 -6.48
CA GLU A 222 -7.14 13.39 -7.14
C GLU A 222 -7.07 14.25 -8.41
N GLU A 223 -7.34 13.67 -9.56
CA GLU A 223 -7.41 14.38 -10.83
C GLU A 223 -8.86 14.62 -11.23
N VAL A 224 -9.21 15.86 -11.62
CA VAL A 224 -10.52 16.17 -12.19
C VAL A 224 -10.60 15.61 -13.62
N LEU A 225 -11.69 14.92 -13.95
CA LEU A 225 -11.99 14.48 -15.32
C LEU A 225 -12.21 15.71 -16.20
N GLN A 226 -11.46 15.78 -17.30
CA GLN A 226 -11.64 16.81 -18.33
C GLN A 226 -12.75 16.44 -19.31
#